data_AF-J4KSJ7-F1
#
_entry.id   AF-J4KSJ7-F1
#
_cell.length_a   1.000
_cell.length_b   1.000
_cell.length_c   1.000
_cell.angle_alpha   90.00
_cell.angle_beta   90.00
_cell.angle_gamma   90.00
#
_symmetry.space_group_name_H-M   'P 1'
#
loop_
_entity.id
_entity.type
_entity.pdbx_description
1 polymer ?
#
loop_
_entity_poly.entity_id
_entity_poly.type
_entity_poly.pdbx_seq_one_letter_code
_entity_poly.pdbx_strand_id
1 'polypeptide(L)' 'MDVDKTKDIHKRINQTTGKPFQEGDVDLSGRVFKKYHHKIGNDGYYLEIWSKTKED' A
#
# COMPACT_ATOMS: atom_id res chain seq x y z
N MET A 1 -17.82 -16.97 13.41
CA MET A 1 -18.49 -15.77 12.85
C MET A 1 -17.43 -14.69 12.87
N ASP A 2 -16.66 -14.58 11.80
CA ASP A 2 -15.42 -13.80 11.80
C ASP A 2 -15.53 -12.79 10.66
N VAL A 3 -16.41 -11.81 10.86
CA VAL A 3 -16.82 -10.79 9.88
C VAL A 3 -15.95 -9.54 9.97
N ASP A 4 -14.62 -9.69 10.02
CA ASP A 4 -13.71 -8.54 10.03
C ASP A 4 -12.36 -8.82 9.33
N LYS A 5 -12.37 -9.61 8.24
CA LYS A 5 -11.16 -9.87 7.43
C LYS A 5 -11.20 -9.30 6.01
N THR A 6 -12.14 -8.39 5.71
CA THR A 6 -12.34 -7.86 4.36
C THR A 6 -11.91 -6.40 4.18
N LYS A 7 -11.40 -5.72 5.21
CA LYS A 7 -10.93 -4.32 5.07
C LYS A 7 -9.52 -4.17 4.49
N ASP A 8 -8.72 -5.24 4.48
CA ASP A 8 -7.32 -5.20 4.03
C ASP A 8 -7.06 -5.99 2.74
N ILE A 9 -8.09 -6.58 2.12
CA ILE A 9 -7.97 -7.41 0.90
C ILE A 9 -7.38 -6.66 -0.31
N HIS A 10 -7.34 -5.32 -0.28
CA HIS A 10 -6.81 -4.50 -1.37
C HIS A 10 -5.41 -3.93 -1.10
N LYS A 11 -4.81 -4.20 0.07
CA LYS A 11 -3.47 -3.69 0.41
C LYS A 11 -2.42 -4.73 0.05
N ARG A 12 -1.37 -4.31 -0.67
CA ARG A 12 -0.26 -5.20 -1.01
C ARG A 12 0.54 -5.52 0.25
N ILE A 13 0.82 -6.80 0.47
CA ILE A 13 1.66 -7.27 1.58
C ILE A 13 3.14 -7.07 1.21
N ASN A 14 3.87 -6.37 2.06
CA ASN A 14 5.32 -6.27 1.96
C ASN A 14 5.93 -7.64 2.28
N GLN A 15 6.63 -8.22 1.31
CA GLN A 15 7.30 -9.52 1.45
C GLN A 15 8.41 -9.50 2.51
N THR A 16 8.98 -8.33 2.79
CA THR A 16 10.07 -8.16 3.76
C THR A 16 9.55 -8.20 5.21
N THR A 17 8.37 -7.62 5.47
CA THR A 17 7.83 -7.49 6.84
C THR A 17 6.65 -8.42 7.10
N GLY A 18 6.10 -9.06 6.06
CA GLY A 18 4.91 -9.91 6.14
C GLY A 18 3.62 -9.15 6.48
N LYS A 19 3.65 -7.82 6.41
CA LYS A 19 2.55 -6.90 6.73
C LYS A 19 2.22 -6.03 5.52
N PRO A 20 1.02 -5.45 5.40
CA PRO A 20 0.71 -4.49 4.34
C PRO A 20 1.73 -3.35 4.34
N PHE A 21 2.10 -2.87 3.14
CA PHE A 21 3.01 -1.72 3.00
C PHE A 21 2.46 -0.53 3.80
N GLN A 22 3.31 0.08 4.62
CA GLN A 22 3.02 1.29 5.38
C GLN A 22 3.88 2.45 4.88
N GLU A 23 3.49 3.68 5.19
CA GLU A 23 4.25 4.88 4.83
C GLU A 23 5.71 4.73 5.28
N GLY A 24 6.64 4.82 4.34
CA GLY A 24 8.08 4.66 4.56
C GLY A 24 8.63 3.27 4.25
N ASP A 25 7.79 2.24 4.05
CA ASP A 25 8.27 0.91 3.64
C ASP A 25 8.94 0.97 2.26
N VAL A 26 9.98 0.17 2.07
CA VAL A 26 10.70 0.06 0.80
C VAL A 26 10.36 -1.27 0.13
N ASP A 27 9.92 -1.22 -1.13
CA ASP A 27 9.73 -2.42 -1.95
C ASP A 27 11.08 -2.95 -2.45
N LEU A 28 11.12 -4.22 -2.87
CA LEU A 28 12.31 -4.87 -3.44
C LEU A 28 12.95 -4.09 -4.60
N SER A 29 12.14 -3.26 -5.30
CA SER A 29 12.61 -2.37 -6.37
C SER A 29 13.37 -1.12 -5.86
N GLY A 30 13.48 -0.91 -4.54
CA GLY A 30 14.05 0.31 -3.93
C GLY A 30 13.10 1.51 -3.88
N ARG A 31 11.80 1.32 -4.12
CA ARG A 31 10.78 2.38 -4.07
C ARG A 31 10.22 2.52 -2.66
N VAL A 32 10.06 3.76 -2.19
CA VAL A 32 9.46 4.05 -0.88
C VAL A 32 7.95 4.19 -1.05
N PHE A 33 7.19 3.36 -0.35
CA PHE A 33 5.75 3.49 -0.23
C PHE A 33 5.44 4.78 0.53
N LYS A 34 4.68 5.68 -0.07
CA LYS A 34 4.22 6.90 0.59
C LYS A 34 2.90 6.63 1.30
N LYS A 35 1.84 6.30 0.57
CA LYS A 35 0.51 6.08 1.17
C LYS A 35 -0.43 5.40 0.21
N TYR A 36 -1.49 4.81 0.75
CA TYR A 36 -2.67 4.46 -0.02
C TYR A 36 -3.47 5.74 -0.30
N HIS A 37 -3.67 6.05 -1.57
CA HIS A 37 -4.52 7.13 -2.02
C HIS A 37 -5.88 6.57 -2.42
N HIS A 38 -6.91 6.99 -1.70
CA HIS A 38 -8.29 6.64 -1.99
C HIS A 38 -8.84 7.64 -3.00
N LYS A 39 -8.96 7.24 -4.27
CA LYS A 39 -9.66 8.04 -5.26
C LYS A 39 -11.12 7.60 -5.24
N ILE A 40 -11.99 8.42 -4.66
CA ILE A 40 -13.45 8.23 -4.73
C ILE A 40 -13.89 8.58 -6.16
N GLY A 41 -13.77 7.60 -7.06
CA GLY A 41 -14.49 7.57 -8.33
C GLY A 41 -15.54 6.45 -8.30
N ASN A 42 -16.34 6.35 -9.37
CA ASN A 42 -17.46 5.42 -9.50
C ASN A 42 -17.12 3.92 -9.25
N ASP A 43 -15.83 3.56 -9.24
CA ASP A 43 -15.33 2.18 -9.10
C ASP A 43 -14.53 1.89 -7.81
N GLY A 44 -14.32 2.88 -6.92
CA GLY A 44 -13.73 2.62 -5.60
C GLY A 44 -12.33 1.96 -5.60
N TYR A 45 -11.40 2.41 -6.44
CA TYR A 45 -10.03 1.86 -6.46
C TYR A 45 -9.07 2.52 -5.45
N TYR A 46 -8.19 1.70 -4.87
CA TYR A 46 -7.05 2.12 -4.06
C TYR A 46 -5.83 2.30 -4.97
N LEU A 47 -5.28 3.52 -5.03
CA LEU A 47 -4.00 3.78 -5.70
C LEU A 47 -2.88 3.77 -4.68
N GLU A 48 -1.83 3.00 -4.92
CA GLU A 48 -0.63 3.02 -4.10
C GLU A 48 0.31 4.12 -4.60
N ILE A 49 0.63 5.09 -3.75
CA ILE A 49 1.59 6.14 -4.09
C ILE A 49 2.98 5.65 -3.67
N TRP A 50 3.85 5.50 -4.66
CA TRP A 50 5.25 5.11 -4.49
C TRP A 50 6.17 6.23 -4.95
N SER A 51 7.18 6.56 -4.15
CA SER A 51 8.27 7.45 -4.54
C SER A 51 9.46 6.63 -5.02
N LYS A 52 10.02 6.99 -6.19
CA LYS A 52 11.13 6.26 -6.80
C LYS A 52 12.50 6.58 -6.21
N THR A 53 12.59 7.56 -5.32
CA THR A 53 13.89 8.05 -4.90
C THR A 53 13.75 8.82 -3.59
N LYS A 54 14.71 8.62 -2.69
CA LYS A 54 15.12 9.61 -1.69
C LYS A 54 15.73 10.74 -2.53
N GLU A 55 14.89 11.63 -3.05
CA GLU A 55 15.36 12.68 -3.95
C GLU A 55 15.97 13.79 -3.08
N ASP A 56 17.31 13.87 -3.20
CA ASP A 56 18.29 14.94 -2.92
C ASP A 56 17.98 15.99 -1.84
#